data_AF-A0AAJ1HBI7-F1
#
_entry.id   AF-A0AAJ1HBI7-F1
#
_cell.length_a   1.000
_cell.length_b   1.000
_cell.length_c   1.000
_cell.angle_alpha   90.00
_cell.angle_beta   90.00
_cell.angle_gamma   90.00
#
_symmetry.space_group_name_H-M   'P 1'
#
loop_
_entity.id
_entity.type
_entity.pdbx_description
1 polymer ?
#
loop_
_entity_poly.entity_id
_entity_poly.type
_entity_poly.pdbx_seq_one_letter_code
_entity_poly.pdbx_strand_id
1 'polypeptide(L)'
;MGDKYTVKSDLSVAAKHATAIGSANNHPAITVQRDEQTTVAGNNSAKIGISQFENLQTQLSNHIVNMIQNIHSLADQFEDKDAMIRQNLNILNTIQSKPSFSNEAKSKYLDVLED
;
A
#
# COMPACT_ATOMS: atom_id res chain seq x y z
N MET A 1 20.43 -9.38 -24.91
CA MET A 1 20.88 -8.72 -23.66
C MET A 1 19.73 -8.85 -22.69
N GLY A 2 19.88 -9.69 -21.66
CA GLY A 2 18.79 -10.03 -20.75
C GLY A 2 18.43 -8.87 -19.82
N ASP A 3 17.17 -8.82 -19.41
CA ASP A 3 16.59 -7.89 -18.45
C ASP A 3 17.35 -7.93 -17.12
N LYS A 4 18.47 -7.21 -17.04
CA LYS A 4 19.41 -7.31 -15.91
C LYS A 4 18.89 -6.61 -14.65
N TYR A 5 17.72 -5.97 -14.71
CA TYR A 5 17.16 -5.17 -13.63
C TYR A 5 15.64 -5.32 -13.52
N THR A 6 15.19 -6.43 -12.94
CA THR A 6 13.80 -6.59 -12.53
C THR A 6 13.61 -5.92 -11.17
N VAL A 7 13.32 -4.62 -11.16
CA VAL A 7 12.87 -3.92 -9.93
C VAL A 7 11.37 -4.08 -9.84
N LYS A 8 10.93 -4.90 -8.88
CA LYS A 8 9.51 -5.09 -8.56
C LYS A 8 9.37 -5.37 -7.06
N SER A 9 8.62 -4.52 -6.39
CA SER A 9 8.21 -4.68 -5.01
C SER A 9 7.20 -5.83 -4.90
N ASP A 10 7.33 -6.65 -3.84
CA ASP A 10 6.33 -7.68 -3.54
C ASP A 10 5.15 -7.04 -2.77
N LEU A 11 4.17 -6.61 -3.54
CA LEU A 11 2.96 -5.95 -3.03
C LEU A 11 1.83 -6.95 -2.73
N SER A 12 2.05 -8.23 -3.04
CA SER A 12 0.99 -9.22 -3.10
C SER A 12 0.48 -9.63 -1.71
N VAL A 13 1.37 -9.66 -0.71
CA VAL A 13 1.02 -10.12 0.64
C VAL A 13 0.16 -9.10 1.38
N ALA A 14 0.59 -7.83 1.43
CA ALA A 14 -0.11 -6.77 2.15
C ALA A 14 -1.48 -6.47 1.53
N ALA A 15 -1.55 -6.32 0.20
CA ALA A 15 -2.81 -6.07 -0.50
C ALA A 15 -3.80 -7.23 -0.34
N LYS A 16 -3.32 -8.48 -0.40
CA LYS A 16 -4.15 -9.68 -0.18
C LYS A 16 -4.70 -9.72 1.24
N HIS A 17 -3.89 -9.40 2.25
CA HIS A 17 -4.35 -9.35 3.64
C HIS A 17 -5.34 -8.21 3.86
N ALA A 18 -5.10 -7.03 3.29
CA ALA A 18 -6.05 -5.91 3.34
C ALA A 18 -7.41 -6.28 2.72
N THR A 19 -7.41 -6.92 1.55
CA THR A 19 -8.65 -7.41 0.92
C THR A 19 -9.36 -8.46 1.76
N ALA A 20 -8.62 -9.39 2.38
CA ALA A 20 -9.19 -10.40 3.28
C ALA A 20 -9.83 -9.75 4.52
N ILE A 21 -9.16 -8.77 5.13
CA ILE A 21 -9.70 -8.00 6.26
C ILE A 21 -10.96 -7.23 5.84
N GLY A 22 -10.96 -6.60 4.66
CA GLY A 22 -12.14 -5.89 4.15
C GLY A 22 -13.33 -6.80 3.92
N SER A 23 -13.08 -7.99 3.39
CA SER A 23 -14.13 -9.00 3.20
C SER A 23 -14.70 -9.47 4.54
N ALA A 24 -13.85 -9.68 5.55
CA ALA A 24 -14.27 -10.05 6.90
C ALA A 24 -15.01 -8.92 7.63
N ASN A 25 -14.66 -7.65 7.35
CA ASN A 25 -15.33 -6.48 7.90
C ASN A 25 -16.72 -6.22 7.25
N ASN A 26 -17.00 -6.83 6.10
CA ASN A 26 -18.32 -6.75 5.45
C ASN A 26 -19.33 -7.72 6.11
N HIS A 27 -19.66 -7.45 7.36
CA HIS A 27 -20.68 -8.17 8.11
C HIS A 27 -21.84 -7.23 8.46
N PRO A 28 -23.07 -7.76 8.61
CA PRO A 28 -24.20 -6.94 9.04
C PRO A 28 -23.92 -6.30 10.41
N ALA A 29 -24.48 -5.10 10.60
CA ALA A 29 -24.43 -4.41 11.89
C ALA A 29 -25.04 -5.31 12.98
N ILE A 30 -24.44 -5.35 14.18
CA ILE A 30 -25.03 -6.07 15.30
C ILE A 30 -26.12 -5.15 15.84
N THR A 31 -27.37 -5.56 15.68
CA THR A 31 -28.52 -4.83 16.23
C THR A 31 -28.96 -5.51 17.52
N VAL A 32 -29.08 -4.72 18.58
CA VAL A 32 -29.60 -5.21 19.87
C VAL A 32 -31.04 -4.73 20.02
N GLN A 33 -31.96 -5.66 20.26
CA GLN A 33 -33.34 -5.31 20.54
C GLN A 33 -33.43 -4.56 21.86
N ARG A 34 -34.02 -3.36 21.82
CA ARG A 34 -34.22 -2.52 23.00
C ARG A 34 -35.52 -2.92 23.72
N ASP A 35 -35.48 -2.94 25.05
CA ASP A 35 -36.69 -3.05 25.87
C ASP A 35 -37.35 -1.66 25.99
N GLU A 36 -38.46 -1.45 25.28
CA GLU A 36 -39.17 -0.18 25.28
C GLU A 36 -40.20 -0.02 26.42
N GLN A 37 -40.49 -1.08 27.17
CA GLN A 37 -41.59 -1.11 28.14
C GLN A 37 -41.13 -0.89 29.58
N THR A 38 -39.93 -1.36 29.93
CA THR A 38 -39.41 -1.22 31.29
C THR A 38 -39.05 0.23 31.61
N THR A 39 -39.53 0.76 32.73
CA THR A 39 -39.34 2.18 33.13
C THR A 39 -38.31 2.40 34.22
N VAL A 40 -37.69 1.33 34.76
CA VAL A 40 -36.65 1.47 35.78
C VAL A 40 -35.40 2.14 35.20
N ALA A 41 -34.70 2.94 36.01
CA ALA A 41 -33.56 3.75 35.55
C ALA A 41 -32.48 2.93 34.82
N GLY A 42 -32.23 1.68 35.26
CA GLY A 42 -31.28 0.77 34.61
C GLY A 42 -31.59 0.48 33.14
N ASN A 43 -32.87 0.48 32.73
CA ASN A 43 -33.24 0.27 31.34
C ASN A 43 -32.81 1.44 30.45
N ASN A 44 -32.92 2.67 30.95
CA ASN A 44 -32.44 3.85 30.22
C ASN A 44 -30.92 3.81 30.04
N SER A 45 -30.18 3.40 31.09
CA SER A 45 -28.73 3.19 31.00
C SER A 45 -28.37 2.11 29.98
N ALA A 46 -29.12 1.00 29.93
CA ALA A 46 -28.91 -0.05 28.94
C ALA A 46 -29.13 0.45 27.50
N LYS A 47 -30.20 1.21 27.25
CA LYS A 47 -30.46 1.81 25.93
C LYS A 47 -29.34 2.74 25.48
N ILE A 48 -28.81 3.56 26.39
CA ILE A 48 -27.66 4.44 26.12
C ILE A 48 -26.43 3.59 25.76
N GLY A 49 -26.15 2.55 26.53
CA GLY A 49 -25.03 1.63 26.26
C GLY A 49 -25.15 0.95 24.89
N ILE A 50 -26.36 0.48 24.53
CA ILE A 50 -26.64 -0.09 23.20
C ILE A 50 -26.34 0.93 22.10
N SER A 51 -26.82 2.17 22.23
CA SER A 51 -26.56 3.22 21.23
C SER A 51 -25.07 3.57 21.11
N GLN A 52 -24.33 3.58 22.22
CA GLN A 52 -22.88 3.78 22.20
C GLN A 52 -22.16 2.63 21.49
N PHE A 53 -22.59 1.39 21.73
CA PHE A 53 -22.06 0.20 21.06
C PHE A 53 -22.31 0.23 19.54
N GLU A 54 -23.54 0.52 19.10
CA GLU A 54 -23.89 0.62 17.68
C GLU A 54 -23.06 1.70 16.96
N ASN A 55 -22.84 2.85 17.63
CA ASN A 55 -21.98 3.92 17.12
C ASN A 55 -20.52 3.48 17.03
N LEU A 56 -19.99 2.80 18.06
CA LEU A 56 -18.62 2.30 18.07
C LEU A 56 -18.39 1.28 16.95
N GLN A 57 -19.32 0.35 16.75
CA GLN A 57 -19.24 -0.62 15.65
C GLN A 57 -19.13 0.08 14.29
N THR A 58 -19.94 1.11 14.06
CA THR A 58 -19.91 1.89 12.81
C THR A 58 -18.57 2.59 12.63
N GLN A 59 -18.04 3.21 13.68
CA GLN A 59 -16.73 3.88 13.63
C GLN A 59 -15.59 2.89 13.36
N LEU A 60 -15.60 1.72 13.99
CA LEU A 60 -14.59 0.68 13.77
C LEU A 60 -14.63 0.16 12.33
N SER A 61 -15.82 -0.11 11.81
CA SER A 61 -15.98 -0.58 10.43
C SER A 61 -15.44 0.44 9.43
N ASN A 62 -15.79 1.72 9.59
CA ASN A 62 -15.26 2.79 8.74
C ASN A 62 -13.74 2.94 8.85
N HIS A 63 -13.19 2.81 10.06
CA HIS A 63 -11.75 2.89 10.27
C HIS A 63 -11.01 1.73 9.56
N ILE A 64 -11.54 0.51 9.64
CA ILE A 64 -10.98 -0.65 8.94
C ILE A 64 -11.00 -0.44 7.43
N VAL A 65 -12.10 0.07 6.86
CA VAL A 65 -12.19 0.41 5.43
C VAL A 65 -11.11 1.42 5.02
N ASN A 66 -10.90 2.48 5.80
CA ASN A 66 -9.87 3.48 5.53
C ASN A 66 -8.46 2.87 5.56
N MET A 67 -8.16 1.99 6.53
CA MET A 67 -6.87 1.30 6.59
C MET A 67 -6.62 0.45 5.34
N ILE A 68 -7.63 -0.25 4.85
CA ILE A 68 -7.54 -1.08 3.64
C ILE A 68 -7.24 -0.21 2.41
N GLN A 69 -7.96 0.90 2.26
CA GLN A 69 -7.73 1.85 1.17
C GLN A 69 -6.31 2.42 1.21
N ASN A 70 -5.79 2.74 2.40
CA ASN A 70 -4.41 3.21 2.56
C ASN A 70 -3.39 2.14 2.15
N ILE A 71 -3.61 0.86 2.47
CA ILE A 71 -2.72 -0.23 2.07
C ILE A 71 -2.71 -0.40 0.55
N HIS A 72 -3.87 -0.34 -0.11
CA HIS A 72 -3.94 -0.37 -1.58
C HIS A 72 -3.26 0.85 -2.20
N SER A 73 -3.50 2.05 -1.68
CA SER A 73 -2.84 3.27 -2.15
C SER A 73 -1.31 3.22 -2.02
N LEU A 74 -0.80 2.68 -0.91
CA LEU A 74 0.64 2.49 -0.74
C LEU A 74 1.18 1.48 -1.76
N ALA A 75 0.45 0.39 -2.02
CA ALA A 75 0.85 -0.58 -3.04
C ALA A 75 0.97 0.08 -4.42
N ASP A 76 -0.03 0.87 -4.83
CA ASP A 76 0.00 1.61 -6.10
C ASP A 76 1.23 2.55 -6.17
N GLN A 77 1.53 3.26 -5.08
CA GLN A 77 2.71 4.14 -5.00
C GLN A 77 4.03 3.37 -5.15
N PHE A 78 4.14 2.17 -4.58
CA PHE A 78 5.32 1.32 -4.77
C PHE A 78 5.45 0.85 -6.23
N GLU A 79 4.35 0.49 -6.88
CA GLU A 79 4.35 0.08 -8.28
C GLU A 79 4.80 1.23 -9.22
N ASP A 80 4.35 2.46 -8.95
CA ASP A 80 4.80 3.66 -9.65
C ASP A 80 6.31 3.89 -9.46
N LYS A 81 6.81 3.75 -8.22
CA LYS A 81 8.24 3.88 -7.93
C LYS A 81 9.07 2.80 -8.60
N ASP A 82 8.61 1.55 -8.62
CA ASP A 82 9.28 0.48 -9.34
C ASP A 82 9.37 0.80 -10.84
N ALA A 83 8.31 1.33 -11.44
CA ALA A 83 8.30 1.74 -12.84
C ALA A 83 9.31 2.85 -13.12
N MET A 84 9.38 3.88 -12.27
CA MET A 84 10.38 4.95 -12.36
C MET A 84 11.81 4.42 -12.25
N ILE A 85 12.08 3.50 -11.31
CA ILE A 85 13.40 2.91 -11.14
C ILE A 85 13.79 2.08 -12.37
N ARG A 86 12.88 1.24 -12.89
CA ARG A 86 13.11 0.48 -14.13
C ARG A 86 13.46 1.41 -15.29
N GLN A 87 12.74 2.52 -15.46
CA GLN A 87 13.02 3.51 -16.50
C GLN A 87 14.41 4.13 -16.35
N ASN A 88 14.78 4.55 -15.13
CA ASN A 88 16.09 5.15 -14.87
C ASN A 88 17.25 4.17 -15.13
N LEU A 89 17.10 2.90 -14.73
CA LEU A 89 18.09 1.86 -15.00
C LEU A 89 18.25 1.60 -16.50
N ASN A 90 17.15 1.63 -17.27
CA ASN A 90 17.20 1.51 -18.73
C ASN A 90 17.94 2.68 -19.40
N ILE A 91 17.73 3.90 -18.92
CA ILE A 91 18.46 5.09 -19.39
C ILE A 91 19.95 4.96 -19.10
N LEU A 92 20.32 4.59 -17.87
CA LEU A 92 21.72 4.40 -17.47
C LEU A 92 22.42 3.35 -18.33
N ASN A 93 21.79 2.20 -18.56
CA ASN A 93 22.33 1.16 -19.44
C ASN A 93 22.51 1.68 -20.88
N THR A 94 21.55 2.44 -21.40
CA THR A 94 21.63 3.01 -22.74
C THR A 94 22.82 3.95 -22.88
N ILE A 95 23.05 4.83 -21.89
CA ILE A 95 24.19 5.74 -21.86
C ILE A 95 25.52 4.96 -21.82
N GLN A 96 25.63 3.95 -20.95
CA GLN A 96 26.83 3.11 -20.84
C GLN A 96 27.12 2.29 -22.10
N SER A 97 26.08 1.90 -22.84
CA SER A 97 26.22 1.15 -24.08
C SER A 97 26.60 2.00 -25.30
N LYS A 98 26.63 3.34 -25.19
CA LYS A 98 27.04 4.21 -26.31
C LYS A 98 28.56 4.12 -26.56
N PRO A 99 29.00 3.85 -27.81
CA PRO A 99 30.41 3.69 -28.17
C PRO A 99 31.30 4.90 -27.83
N SER A 100 30.73 6.12 -27.87
CA SER A 100 31.47 7.37 -27.63
C SER A 100 31.98 7.51 -26.19
N PHE A 101 31.19 7.09 -25.18
CA PHE A 101 31.62 7.14 -23.78
C PHE A 101 32.66 6.06 -23.42
N SER A 102 32.57 4.87 -24.05
CA SER A 102 33.58 3.82 -23.87
C SER A 102 34.92 4.19 -24.50
N ASN A 103 34.93 5.00 -25.56
CA ASN A 103 36.15 5.36 -26.28
C ASN A 103 36.84 6.59 -25.68
N GLU A 104 36.11 7.59 -25.17
CA GLU A 104 36.71 8.73 -24.45
C GLU A 104 37.41 8.31 -23.16
N ALA A 105 36.84 7.35 -22.41
CA ALA A 105 37.49 6.81 -21.23
C ALA A 105 38.76 6.02 -21.61
N LYS A 106 38.74 5.23 -22.69
CA LYS A 106 39.93 4.49 -23.16
C LYS A 106 41.03 5.42 -23.70
N SER A 107 40.67 6.49 -24.43
CA SER A 107 41.63 7.47 -24.96
C SER A 107 42.40 8.16 -23.84
N LYS A 108 41.70 8.60 -22.78
CA LYS A 108 42.35 9.26 -21.63
C LYS A 108 43.28 8.36 -20.82
N TYR A 109 43.13 7.04 -20.90
CA TYR A 109 44.06 6.10 -20.25
C TYR A 109 45.24 5.70 -21.14
N LEU A 110 45.11 5.79 -22.48
CA LEU A 110 46.25 5.58 -23.39
C LEU A 110 47.17 6.81 -23.43
N ASP A 111 46.62 8.03 -23.43
CA ASP A 111 47.43 9.26 -23.44
C ASP A 111 48.29 9.46 -22.17
N VAL A 112 47.97 8.75 -21.07
CA VAL A 112 48.72 8.80 -19.80
C VAL A 112 49.80 7.70 -19.72
N LEU A 113 49.83 6.76 -20.67
CA LEU A 113 50.81 5.68 -20.72
C LEU A 113 51.89 5.86 -21.81
N GLU A 114 51.76 6.90 -22.64
CA GLU A 114 52.72 7.23 -23.71
C GLU A 114 53.65 8.44 -23.40
N ASP A 115 53.58 8.99 -22.17
CA ASP A 115 54.56 9.94 -21.60
C ASP A 115 55.27 9.33 -20.38
#